data_AF-A0A367ILZ3-F1
#
_entry.id   AF-A0A367ILZ3-F1
#
_cell.length_a   1.000
_cell.length_b   1.000
_cell.length_c   1.000
_cell.angle_alpha   90.00
_cell.angle_beta   90.00
_cell.angle_gamma   90.00
#
_symmetry.space_group_name_H-M   'P 1'
#
loop_
_entity.id
_entity.type
_entity.pdbx_description
1 polymer ?
#
loop_
_entity_poly.entity_id
_entity_poly.type
_entity_poly.pdbx_seq_one_letter_code
_entity_poly.pdbx_strand_id
1 'polypeptide(L)'
;DDSNIIIWQQKPDNDNANQLWRSEDGFLVNKKSHLVMDIRGGDLKSDTYIVQYTRKMTMAHNQRFGYRDGFIYCLADPRLVLDIRGGGSKEGTKIILYKRKESDNMNQQWTVIPIGQPNQGGQVPYYPPPDYPQQGHFQQQPAYPHYPPAGFNTSDAQNSQYGEGPSYEEASQVHHTVYNEGRKSHLSHRLIAGAAAFQAVKAYRQHQERQGEEMSHGFIKQSVAALAAAEIVKLAEEHNWSRDQKDQATREAQQAAEQYASREFRF
;
A
#
# COMPACT_ATOMS: atom_id res chain seq x y z
N ASP A 1 5.84 -1.80 -19.13
CA ASP A 1 6.11 -1.10 -17.85
C ASP A 1 7.26 -0.10 -18.02
N ASP A 2 7.39 0.83 -17.08
CA ASP A 2 8.43 1.87 -16.99
C ASP A 2 8.45 2.92 -18.14
N SER A 3 7.33 3.08 -18.86
CA SER A 3 7.19 4.10 -19.89
C SER A 3 6.94 5.48 -19.26
N ASN A 4 7.69 6.50 -19.67
CA ASN A 4 7.50 7.87 -19.16
C ASN A 4 6.11 8.39 -19.50
N ILE A 5 5.52 9.13 -18.56
CA ILE A 5 4.35 9.96 -18.84
C ILE A 5 4.83 11.31 -19.37
N ILE A 6 4.20 11.77 -20.45
CA ILE A 6 4.55 12.98 -21.18
C ILE A 6 3.30 13.82 -21.42
N ILE A 7 3.46 15.12 -21.65
CA ILE A 7 2.41 15.95 -22.21
C ILE A 7 2.29 15.70 -23.72
N TRP A 8 1.06 15.79 -24.23
CA TRP A 8 0.75 15.65 -25.65
C TRP A 8 -0.55 16.40 -25.96
N GLN A 9 -0.76 16.83 -27.21
CA GLN A 9 -2.04 17.42 -27.61
C GLN A 9 -3.21 16.46 -27.32
N GLN A 10 -4.34 16.98 -26.84
CA GLN A 10 -5.53 16.16 -26.63
C GLN A 10 -5.99 15.53 -27.95
N LYS A 11 -6.11 14.21 -27.94
CA LYS A 11 -6.53 13.42 -29.09
C LYS A 11 -8.05 13.37 -29.21
N PRO A 12 -8.60 13.13 -30.41
CA PRO A 12 -10.04 12.89 -30.59
C PRO A 12 -10.50 11.63 -29.85
N ASP A 13 -11.79 11.56 -29.55
CA ASP A 13 -12.38 10.52 -28.69
C ASP A 13 -12.17 9.08 -29.15
N ASN A 14 -11.94 8.87 -30.45
CA ASN A 14 -11.68 7.55 -31.02
C ASN A 14 -10.20 7.08 -30.93
N ASP A 15 -9.25 7.94 -30.53
CA ASP A 15 -7.83 7.60 -30.36
C ASP A 15 -7.23 8.11 -29.02
N ASN A 16 -8.05 8.60 -28.10
CA ASN A 16 -7.56 9.19 -26.84
C ASN A 16 -7.38 8.19 -25.69
N ALA A 17 -7.53 6.88 -25.91
CA ALA A 17 -7.50 5.90 -24.82
C ALA A 17 -6.19 5.93 -23.99
N ASN A 18 -5.06 6.34 -24.58
CA ASN A 18 -3.80 6.51 -23.85
C ASN A 18 -3.72 7.80 -23.01
N GLN A 19 -4.69 8.69 -23.15
CA GLN A 19 -4.82 9.95 -22.39
C GLN A 19 -5.95 9.89 -21.35
N LEU A 20 -6.70 8.78 -21.31
CA LEU A 20 -7.78 8.57 -20.35
C LEU A 20 -7.27 7.80 -19.14
N TRP A 21 -7.66 8.27 -17.95
CA TRP A 21 -7.24 7.71 -16.67
C TRP A 21 -8.47 7.49 -15.79
N ARG A 22 -8.55 6.31 -15.16
CA ARG A 22 -9.52 6.02 -14.10
C ARG A 22 -8.83 6.21 -12.75
N SER A 23 -9.49 6.91 -11.84
CA SER A 23 -9.06 6.97 -10.44
C SER A 23 -9.75 5.88 -9.63
N GLU A 24 -8.99 5.13 -8.84
CA GLU A 24 -9.49 4.04 -8.00
C GLU A 24 -8.58 3.89 -6.77
N ASP A 25 -9.07 4.24 -5.57
CA ASP A 25 -8.30 4.13 -4.32
C ASP A 25 -6.91 4.81 -4.42
N GLY A 26 -6.86 6.01 -4.99
CA GLY A 26 -5.62 6.76 -5.25
C GLY A 26 -4.72 6.20 -6.36
N PHE A 27 -5.02 5.05 -6.97
CA PHE A 27 -4.38 4.65 -8.22
C PHE A 27 -4.96 5.47 -9.38
N LEU A 28 -4.09 5.91 -10.30
CA LEU A 28 -4.49 6.47 -11.59
C LEU A 28 -4.17 5.43 -12.68
N VAL A 29 -5.18 4.71 -13.15
CA VAL A 29 -5.07 3.60 -14.12
C VAL A 29 -5.28 4.12 -15.54
N ASN A 30 -4.33 3.90 -16.43
CA ASN A 30 -4.47 4.27 -17.84
C ASN A 30 -5.48 3.34 -18.55
N LYS A 31 -6.38 3.91 -19.35
CA LYS A 31 -7.40 3.12 -20.06
C LYS A 31 -6.81 2.20 -21.14
N LYS A 32 -5.75 2.60 -21.84
CA LYS A 32 -5.15 1.82 -22.95
C LYS A 32 -4.22 0.71 -22.46
N SER A 33 -3.35 1.02 -21.50
CA SER A 33 -2.32 0.07 -21.04
C SER A 33 -2.74 -0.76 -19.83
N HIS A 34 -3.76 -0.31 -19.09
CA HIS A 34 -4.16 -0.85 -17.78
C HIS A 34 -3.10 -0.73 -16.67
N LEU A 35 -1.99 -0.04 -16.94
CA LEU A 35 -0.95 0.26 -15.95
C LEU A 35 -1.34 1.47 -15.10
N VAL A 36 -0.73 1.60 -13.92
CA VAL A 36 -0.94 2.74 -13.03
C VAL A 36 0.16 3.78 -13.18
N MET A 37 -0.16 5.02 -12.84
CA MET A 37 0.84 6.05 -12.60
C MET A 37 1.75 5.66 -11.43
N ASP A 38 3.05 5.83 -11.60
CA ASP A 38 4.08 5.42 -10.64
C ASP A 38 5.22 6.46 -10.61
N ILE A 39 5.72 6.76 -9.41
CA ILE A 39 6.96 7.51 -9.21
C ILE A 39 8.11 6.52 -9.38
N ARG A 40 8.87 6.68 -10.47
CA ARG A 40 9.91 5.74 -10.90
C ARG A 40 10.90 5.46 -9.77
N GLY A 41 11.16 4.18 -9.53
CA GLY A 41 12.11 3.72 -8.52
C GLY A 41 11.60 3.81 -7.08
N GLY A 42 10.41 4.37 -6.84
CA GLY A 42 9.80 4.48 -5.52
C GLY A 42 10.38 5.57 -4.61
N ASP A 43 11.42 6.27 -5.05
CA ASP A 43 12.07 7.31 -4.28
C ASP A 43 11.26 8.61 -4.34
N LEU A 44 10.63 9.00 -3.23
CA LEU A 44 9.80 10.21 -3.09
C LEU A 44 10.66 11.47 -3.02
N LYS A 45 11.39 11.75 -4.11
CA LYS A 45 12.25 12.93 -4.28
C LYS A 45 11.77 13.80 -5.41
N SER A 46 12.06 15.09 -5.29
CA SER A 46 11.83 16.06 -6.36
C SER A 46 12.73 15.76 -7.57
N ASP A 47 12.24 16.08 -8.77
CA ASP A 47 12.86 15.75 -10.08
C ASP A 47 12.92 14.24 -10.41
N THR A 48 12.07 13.44 -9.77
CA THR A 48 11.88 12.02 -10.13
C THR A 48 10.88 11.87 -11.26
N TYR A 49 11.15 10.99 -12.22
CA TYR A 49 10.23 10.74 -13.35
C TYR A 49 8.94 10.05 -12.93
N ILE A 50 7.85 10.42 -13.60
CA ILE A 50 6.57 9.74 -13.51
C ILE A 50 6.42 8.79 -14.69
N VAL A 51 6.04 7.56 -14.41
CA VAL A 51 5.94 6.47 -15.38
C VAL A 51 4.62 5.72 -15.26
N GLN A 52 4.36 4.86 -16.25
CA GLN A 52 3.36 3.81 -16.13
C GLN A 52 4.02 2.51 -15.65
N TYR A 53 3.45 1.89 -14.63
CA TYR A 53 3.98 0.65 -14.06
C TYR A 53 2.85 -0.30 -13.66
N THR A 54 3.17 -1.59 -13.51
CA THR A 54 2.22 -2.57 -12.98
C THR A 54 1.76 -2.15 -11.58
N ARG A 55 0.45 -2.24 -11.31
CA ARG A 55 -0.14 -1.91 -10.01
C ARG A 55 0.49 -2.78 -8.92
N LYS A 56 1.11 -2.14 -7.94
CA LYS A 56 1.67 -2.79 -6.75
C LYS A 56 0.53 -3.15 -5.80
N MET A 57 0.61 -4.36 -5.25
CA MET A 57 -0.37 -4.85 -4.29
C MET A 57 -0.15 -4.28 -2.88
N THR A 58 1.11 -4.06 -2.51
CA THR A 58 1.53 -3.43 -1.25
C THR A 58 2.69 -2.47 -1.49
N MET A 59 3.01 -1.67 -0.48
CA MET A 59 4.05 -0.64 -0.56
C MET A 59 3.85 0.26 -1.80
N ALA A 60 2.59 0.47 -2.18
CA ALA A 60 2.18 1.22 -3.36
C ALA A 60 2.13 2.73 -3.10
N HIS A 61 2.82 3.22 -2.07
CA HIS A 61 2.84 4.64 -1.70
C HIS A 61 3.31 5.52 -2.86
N ASN A 62 4.21 5.00 -3.71
CA ASN A 62 4.71 5.66 -4.90
C ASN A 62 3.74 5.60 -6.12
N GLN A 63 2.58 4.96 -5.96
CA GLN A 63 1.52 4.80 -6.98
C GLN A 63 0.18 5.39 -6.52
N ARG A 64 0.19 6.15 -5.42
CA ARG A 64 -0.98 6.71 -4.76
C ARG A 64 -0.99 8.22 -4.94
N PHE A 65 -2.00 8.73 -5.64
CA PHE A 65 -2.15 10.15 -5.95
C PHE A 65 -3.54 10.66 -5.57
N GLY A 66 -3.58 11.90 -5.08
CA GLY A 66 -4.79 12.66 -4.83
C GLY A 66 -4.87 13.87 -5.77
N TYR A 67 -6.03 14.51 -5.81
CA TYR A 67 -6.25 15.76 -6.55
C TYR A 67 -6.93 16.79 -5.65
N ARG A 68 -6.35 17.98 -5.54
CA ARG A 68 -6.91 19.11 -4.79
C ARG A 68 -6.31 20.43 -5.29
N ASP A 69 -7.14 21.45 -5.45
CA ASP A 69 -6.74 22.82 -5.84
C ASP A 69 -5.86 22.86 -7.11
N GLY A 70 -6.21 22.05 -8.11
CA GLY A 70 -5.47 21.93 -9.36
C GLY A 70 -4.17 21.11 -9.28
N PHE A 71 -3.77 20.63 -8.10
CA PHE A 71 -2.59 19.78 -7.94
C PHE A 71 -2.96 18.31 -7.93
N ILE A 72 -2.24 17.51 -8.70
CA ILE A 72 -2.18 16.05 -8.52
C ILE A 72 -0.97 15.77 -7.62
N TYR A 73 -1.21 15.31 -6.39
CA TYR A 73 -0.18 15.16 -5.36
C TYR A 73 0.01 13.71 -4.94
N CYS A 74 1.22 13.35 -4.51
CA CYS A 74 1.47 12.03 -3.92
C CYS A 74 0.80 11.93 -2.54
N LEU A 75 0.00 10.88 -2.29
CA LEU A 75 -0.68 10.73 -0.99
C LEU A 75 0.31 10.53 0.16
N ALA A 76 1.49 9.96 -0.11
CA ALA A 76 2.53 9.74 0.90
C ALA A 76 3.28 11.02 1.29
N ASP A 77 3.36 12.01 0.39
CA ASP A 77 3.85 13.35 0.70
C ASP A 77 3.12 14.39 -0.19
N PRO A 78 2.06 15.03 0.33
CA PRO A 78 1.27 16.00 -0.42
C PRO A 78 2.02 17.28 -0.84
N ARG A 79 3.28 17.46 -0.40
CA ARG A 79 4.16 18.54 -0.86
C ARG A 79 4.82 18.21 -2.20
N LEU A 80 4.70 16.97 -2.68
CA LEU A 80 5.21 16.52 -3.96
C LEU A 80 4.05 16.36 -4.95
N VAL A 81 4.14 17.05 -6.07
CA VAL A 81 3.07 17.19 -7.09
C VAL A 81 3.58 16.84 -8.48
N LEU A 82 2.66 16.52 -9.39
CA LEU A 82 2.97 16.40 -10.81
C LEU A 82 3.36 17.76 -11.39
N ASP A 83 4.49 17.79 -12.08
CA ASP A 83 5.08 18.98 -12.68
C ASP A 83 5.51 18.67 -14.12
N ILE A 84 5.18 19.57 -15.05
CA ILE A 84 5.71 19.54 -16.41
C ILE A 84 7.15 20.03 -16.35
N ARG A 85 8.11 19.12 -16.59
CA ARG A 85 9.53 19.37 -16.39
C ARG A 85 10.00 20.62 -17.15
N GLY A 86 10.55 21.58 -16.41
CA GLY A 86 11.04 22.84 -16.97
C GLY A 86 9.95 23.78 -17.51
N GLY A 87 8.66 23.49 -17.25
CA GLY A 87 7.54 24.26 -17.78
C GLY A 87 7.40 24.20 -19.30
N GLY A 88 7.99 23.19 -19.95
CA GLY A 88 7.97 23.08 -21.40
C GLY A 88 6.58 22.82 -21.96
N SER A 89 6.22 23.46 -23.07
CA SER A 89 4.95 23.25 -23.78
C SER A 89 5.06 22.30 -24.98
N LYS A 90 6.28 21.82 -25.29
CA LYS A 90 6.53 20.92 -26.42
C LYS A 90 5.94 19.55 -26.14
N GLU A 91 5.28 18.96 -27.13
CA GLU A 91 4.84 17.57 -27.07
C GLU A 91 6.00 16.62 -26.75
N GLY A 92 5.75 15.62 -25.89
CA GLY A 92 6.79 14.75 -25.40
C GLY A 92 7.58 15.29 -24.20
N THR A 93 7.28 16.52 -23.73
CA THR A 93 7.85 17.00 -22.46
C THR A 93 7.40 16.09 -21.33
N LYS A 94 8.36 15.64 -20.53
CA LYS A 94 8.15 14.64 -19.47
C LYS A 94 7.47 15.26 -18.26
N ILE A 95 6.62 14.47 -17.62
CA ILE A 95 6.06 14.78 -16.31
C ILE A 95 6.98 14.20 -15.23
N ILE A 96 7.23 14.97 -14.17
CA ILE A 96 8.04 14.61 -13.02
C ILE A 96 7.27 14.82 -11.72
N LEU A 97 7.74 14.18 -10.65
CA LEU A 97 7.40 14.53 -9.29
C LEU A 97 8.26 15.73 -8.89
N TYR A 98 7.64 16.80 -8.37
CA TYR A 98 8.39 17.98 -7.95
C TYR A 98 7.80 18.59 -6.70
N LYS A 99 8.62 19.34 -5.95
CA LYS A 99 8.14 20.11 -4.80
C LYS A 99 7.09 21.13 -5.26
N ARG A 100 5.94 21.15 -4.58
CA ARG A 100 4.86 22.12 -4.82
C ARG A 100 5.41 23.54 -4.66
N LYS A 101 5.10 24.38 -5.64
CA LYS A 101 5.45 25.81 -5.65
C LYS A 101 4.24 26.65 -5.26
N GLU A 102 4.46 27.66 -4.43
CA GLU A 102 3.42 28.62 -4.00
C GLU A 102 3.19 29.73 -5.05
N SER A 103 4.21 30.08 -5.83
CA SER A 103 4.15 31.02 -6.96
C SER A 103 4.71 30.38 -8.22
N ASP A 104 4.43 30.98 -9.39
CA ASP A 104 4.95 30.52 -10.69
C ASP A 104 4.75 29.01 -10.93
N ASN A 105 3.58 28.51 -10.52
CA ASN A 105 3.27 27.08 -10.42
C ASN A 105 2.32 26.58 -11.51
N MET A 106 2.11 27.36 -12.58
CA MET A 106 1.20 26.98 -13.67
C MET A 106 1.55 25.62 -14.29
N ASN A 107 2.84 25.26 -14.32
CA ASN A 107 3.30 23.95 -14.80
C ASN A 107 3.00 22.78 -13.85
N GLN A 108 2.41 23.05 -12.68
CA GLN A 108 1.96 22.07 -11.68
C GLN A 108 0.44 22.05 -11.53
N GLN A 109 -0.27 22.85 -12.33
CA GLN A 109 -1.72 23.01 -12.28
C GLN A 109 -2.36 22.18 -13.40
N TRP A 110 -3.36 21.38 -13.01
CA TRP A 110 -4.02 20.40 -13.84
C TRP A 110 -5.52 20.59 -13.75
N THR A 111 -6.19 20.52 -14.89
CA THR A 111 -7.65 20.44 -14.96
C THR A 111 -8.04 19.00 -15.25
N VAL A 112 -8.83 18.39 -14.35
CA VAL A 112 -9.40 17.06 -14.57
C VAL A 112 -10.72 17.21 -15.33
N ILE A 113 -10.80 16.62 -16.52
CA ILE A 113 -12.00 16.62 -17.36
C ILE A 113 -12.66 15.23 -17.25
N PRO A 114 -13.82 15.10 -16.57
CA PRO A 114 -14.55 13.84 -16.52
C PRO A 114 -15.05 13.42 -17.91
N ILE A 115 -15.00 12.12 -18.21
CA ILE A 115 -15.52 11.54 -19.45
C ILE A 115 -16.75 10.67 -19.13
N GLY A 116 -17.87 10.93 -19.80
CA GLY A 116 -19.18 10.31 -19.55
C GLY A 116 -20.19 11.27 -18.90
N GLN A 117 -21.49 11.01 -19.02
CA GLN A 117 -22.51 11.85 -18.39
C GLN A 117 -22.49 11.73 -16.86
N PRO A 118 -22.72 12.83 -16.12
CA PRO A 118 -22.84 12.79 -14.67
C PRO A 118 -24.20 12.20 -14.30
N ASN A 119 -24.23 10.95 -13.83
CA ASN A 119 -25.39 10.52 -13.04
C ASN A 119 -25.32 11.26 -11.68
N GLN A 120 -25.96 12.42 -11.66
CA GLN A 120 -26.38 13.24 -10.52
C GLN A 120 -25.34 13.55 -9.44
N GLY A 121 -24.98 14.84 -9.36
CA GLY A 121 -24.32 15.42 -8.19
C GLY A 121 -22.80 15.41 -8.29
N GLY A 122 -22.24 16.49 -8.82
CA GLY A 122 -20.80 16.69 -8.90
C GLY A 122 -20.13 16.53 -7.54
N GLN A 123 -19.31 15.50 -7.42
CA GLN A 123 -18.18 15.42 -6.50
C GLN A 123 -17.17 14.48 -7.16
N VAL A 124 -16.06 15.03 -7.64
CA VAL A 124 -14.82 14.24 -7.71
C VAL A 124 -14.61 13.69 -6.29
N PRO A 125 -14.43 12.36 -6.09
CA PRO A 125 -14.21 11.81 -4.76
C PRO A 125 -12.99 12.50 -4.14
N TYR A 126 -13.25 13.34 -3.13
CA TYR A 126 -12.21 13.87 -2.28
C TYR A 126 -11.73 12.70 -1.44
N TYR A 127 -10.51 12.24 -1.71
CA TYR A 127 -9.80 11.34 -0.82
C TYR A 127 -9.04 12.23 0.16
N PRO A 128 -9.57 12.49 1.38
CA PRO A 128 -8.78 13.15 2.40
C PRO A 128 -7.48 12.35 2.61
N PRO A 129 -6.35 13.00 2.91
CA PRO A 129 -5.22 12.26 3.45
C PRO A 129 -5.72 11.42 4.64
N PRO A 130 -5.24 10.17 4.82
CA PRO A 130 -5.56 9.43 6.03
C PRO A 130 -5.24 10.31 7.23
N ASP A 131 -6.18 10.39 8.19
CA ASP A 131 -5.99 11.16 9.42
C ASP A 131 -4.77 10.59 10.15
N TYR A 132 -3.61 11.19 9.90
CA TYR A 132 -2.44 10.96 10.75
C TYR A 132 -2.74 11.65 12.06
N PRO A 133 -2.85 10.92 13.18
CA PRO A 133 -3.14 11.53 14.46
C PRO A 133 -2.09 12.61 14.74
N GLN A 134 -2.54 13.86 14.82
CA GLN A 134 -1.74 14.90 15.44
C GLN A 134 -1.46 14.47 16.88
N GLN A 135 -0.20 14.62 17.30
CA GLN A 135 0.21 14.39 18.68
C GLN A 135 -0.67 15.25 19.61
N GLY A 136 -1.53 14.60 20.40
CA GLY A 136 -2.38 15.32 21.35
C GLY A 136 -3.39 14.42 22.06
N HIS A 137 -3.02 14.03 23.28
CA HIS A 137 -3.88 13.65 24.41
C HIS A 137 -4.72 12.36 24.31
N PHE A 138 -4.26 11.36 25.08
CA PHE A 138 -4.99 10.17 25.48
C PHE A 138 -6.32 10.51 26.17
N GLN A 139 -7.40 9.86 25.74
CA GLN A 139 -8.46 9.40 26.65
C GLN A 139 -9.28 8.25 26.03
N GLN A 140 -9.74 7.39 26.91
CA GLN A 140 -10.06 5.97 26.76
C GLN A 140 -11.30 5.67 25.90
N GLN A 141 -11.33 4.48 25.28
CA GLN A 141 -12.55 3.86 24.72
C GLN A 141 -12.61 2.34 25.01
N PRO A 142 -13.81 1.75 24.99
CA PRO A 142 -14.25 0.77 25.99
C PRO A 142 -14.01 -0.70 25.61
N ALA A 143 -14.23 -1.56 26.61
CA ALA A 143 -13.96 -3.00 26.62
C ALA A 143 -14.61 -3.79 25.47
N TYR A 144 -13.81 -4.68 24.86
CA TYR A 144 -14.28 -5.74 23.98
C TYR A 144 -14.90 -6.90 24.79
N PRO A 145 -15.91 -7.59 24.24
CA PRO A 145 -16.61 -8.67 24.95
C PRO A 145 -15.69 -9.85 25.25
N HIS A 146 -15.82 -10.36 26.46
CA HIS A 146 -15.14 -11.55 26.98
C HIS A 146 -15.78 -12.82 26.40
N TYR A 147 -14.98 -13.68 25.77
CA TYR A 147 -15.36 -15.07 25.45
C TYR A 147 -14.64 -16.03 26.40
N PRO A 148 -15.33 -17.07 26.92
CA PRO A 148 -14.73 -18.00 27.87
C PRO A 148 -13.75 -18.96 27.17
N PRO A 149 -12.79 -19.55 27.90
CA PRO A 149 -11.80 -20.46 27.33
C PRO A 149 -12.41 -21.86 27.15
N ALA A 150 -12.25 -22.44 25.96
CA ALA A 150 -12.34 -23.88 25.79
C ALA A 150 -10.94 -24.45 26.05
N GLY A 151 -10.79 -25.15 27.17
CA GLY A 151 -9.54 -25.83 27.51
C GLY A 151 -9.25 -26.98 26.55
N PHE A 152 -8.01 -27.06 26.10
CA PHE A 152 -7.41 -28.31 25.65
C PHE A 152 -6.01 -28.40 26.25
N ASN A 153 -5.76 -29.54 26.88
CA ASN A 153 -4.54 -29.89 27.58
C ASN A 153 -4.13 -31.25 27.02
N THR A 154 -2.97 -31.37 26.38
CA THR A 154 -2.28 -32.66 26.22
C THR A 154 -0.78 -32.46 26.09
N SER A 155 -0.08 -33.07 27.03
CA SER A 155 1.28 -33.58 26.94
C SER A 155 1.51 -34.46 25.71
N ASP A 156 2.79 -34.60 25.35
CA ASP A 156 3.38 -35.56 24.39
C ASP A 156 3.34 -35.21 22.90
N ALA A 157 4.38 -34.51 22.45
CA ALA A 157 5.12 -34.88 21.24
C ALA A 157 6.53 -34.27 21.28
N GLN A 158 7.50 -35.11 21.62
CA GLN A 158 8.91 -34.81 21.45
C GLN A 158 9.25 -34.62 19.96
N ASN A 159 10.14 -33.66 19.71
CA ASN A 159 11.05 -33.60 18.56
C ASN A 159 10.52 -33.00 17.24
N SER A 160 10.61 -31.67 17.14
CA SER A 160 11.02 -30.99 15.91
C SER A 160 11.70 -29.66 16.25
N GLN A 161 13.01 -29.70 16.20
CA GLN A 161 13.93 -28.56 16.20
C GLN A 161 13.63 -27.71 14.95
N TYR A 162 13.48 -26.38 15.12
CA TYR A 162 12.89 -25.37 14.20
C TYR A 162 11.35 -25.24 14.31
N GLY A 163 10.89 -24.66 15.42
CA GLY A 163 9.45 -24.56 15.76
C GLY A 163 8.66 -23.59 14.88
N GLU A 164 7.46 -24.03 14.46
CA GLU A 164 6.37 -23.21 13.88
C GLU A 164 6.30 -21.84 14.52
N GLY A 165 6.06 -20.76 13.76
CA GLY A 165 5.88 -19.40 14.29
C GLY A 165 4.72 -19.27 15.30
N PRO A 166 4.40 -18.06 15.80
CA PRO A 166 3.24 -17.89 16.68
C PRO A 166 1.96 -18.36 15.99
N SER A 167 0.97 -18.79 16.78
CA SER A 167 -0.35 -19.15 16.22
C SER A 167 -1.03 -17.95 15.57
N TYR A 168 -2.03 -18.17 14.70
CA TYR A 168 -2.81 -17.08 14.09
C TYR A 168 -3.46 -16.18 15.16
N GLU A 169 -3.96 -16.76 16.25
CA GLU A 169 -4.52 -16.03 17.39
C GLU A 169 -3.47 -15.19 18.11
N GLU A 170 -2.32 -15.77 18.39
CA GLU A 170 -1.21 -15.08 19.05
C GLU A 170 -0.68 -13.92 18.20
N ALA A 171 -0.54 -14.14 16.88
CA ALA A 171 -0.18 -13.10 15.93
C ALA A 171 -1.24 -12.00 15.84
N SER A 172 -2.52 -12.34 15.90
CA SER A 172 -3.62 -11.37 15.92
C SER A 172 -3.59 -10.48 17.16
N GLN A 173 -3.30 -11.06 18.33
CA GLN A 173 -3.17 -10.32 19.59
C GLN A 173 -1.97 -9.37 19.55
N VAL A 174 -0.81 -9.86 19.10
CA VAL A 174 0.43 -9.09 19.06
C VAL A 174 0.42 -8.04 17.95
N HIS A 175 -0.34 -8.23 16.88
CA HIS A 175 -0.50 -7.24 15.82
C HIS A 175 -0.89 -5.87 16.37
N HIS A 176 -1.77 -5.78 17.38
CA HIS A 176 -2.12 -4.48 17.96
C HIS A 176 -0.89 -3.80 18.57
N THR A 177 -0.08 -4.53 19.33
CA THR A 177 1.13 -4.00 19.98
C THR A 177 2.19 -3.58 18.95
N VAL A 178 2.41 -4.38 17.90
CA VAL A 178 3.39 -4.07 16.84
C VAL A 178 3.04 -2.79 16.09
N TYR A 179 1.76 -2.59 15.77
CA TYR A 179 1.34 -1.47 14.91
C TYR A 179 0.80 -0.25 15.66
N ASN A 180 0.47 -0.35 16.96
CA ASN A 180 -0.15 0.75 17.70
C ASN A 180 0.65 1.21 18.95
N GLU A 181 1.56 0.40 19.49
CA GLU A 181 2.26 0.74 20.75
C GLU A 181 3.66 1.37 20.58
N GLY A 182 4.14 1.55 19.34
CA GLY A 182 5.25 2.43 18.94
C GLY A 182 6.54 2.41 19.80
N ARG A 183 7.65 1.86 19.27
CA ARG A 183 9.04 1.87 19.81
C ARG A 183 9.26 1.33 21.24
N LYS A 184 8.23 1.06 22.04
CA LYS A 184 8.37 0.65 23.46
C LYS A 184 8.22 -0.85 23.73
N SER A 185 7.81 -1.65 22.75
CA SER A 185 7.59 -3.08 22.95
C SER A 185 8.87 -3.88 22.66
N HIS A 186 9.44 -4.52 23.68
CA HIS A 186 10.52 -5.52 23.54
C HIS A 186 9.96 -6.88 23.05
N LEU A 187 9.29 -6.87 21.89
CA LEU A 187 8.77 -8.10 21.29
C LEU A 187 9.91 -8.85 20.58
N SER A 188 9.84 -10.18 20.62
CA SER A 188 10.77 -11.02 19.85
C SER A 188 10.52 -10.85 18.35
N HIS A 189 11.55 -11.02 17.53
CA HIS A 189 11.42 -10.94 16.07
C HIS A 189 10.40 -11.93 15.53
N ARG A 190 10.26 -13.09 16.19
CA ARG A 190 9.28 -14.12 15.87
C ARG A 190 7.83 -13.67 16.08
N LEU A 191 7.56 -12.92 17.16
CA LEU A 191 6.24 -12.33 17.39
C LEU A 191 5.95 -11.19 16.41
N ILE A 192 6.96 -10.40 16.08
CA ILE A 192 6.87 -9.33 15.06
C ILE A 192 6.64 -9.94 13.66
N ALA A 193 7.31 -11.04 13.35
CA ALA A 193 7.11 -11.82 12.11
C ALA A 193 5.70 -12.41 12.02
N GLY A 194 5.17 -12.95 13.12
CA GLY A 194 3.77 -13.38 13.21
C GLY A 194 2.78 -12.24 12.96
N ALA A 195 2.98 -11.10 13.61
CA ALA A 195 2.13 -9.92 13.41
C ALA A 195 2.17 -9.41 11.96
N ALA A 196 3.33 -9.43 11.31
CA ALA A 196 3.49 -9.10 9.89
C ALA A 196 2.74 -10.09 8.98
N ALA A 197 2.85 -11.40 9.27
CA ALA A 197 2.10 -12.43 8.56
C ALA A 197 0.58 -12.28 8.71
N PHE A 198 0.11 -11.97 9.92
CA PHE A 198 -1.32 -11.72 10.17
C PHE A 198 -1.81 -10.47 9.43
N GLN A 199 -1.04 -9.38 9.44
CA GLN A 199 -1.34 -8.17 8.67
C GLN A 199 -1.48 -8.48 7.17
N ALA A 200 -0.55 -9.26 6.62
CA ALA A 200 -0.55 -9.65 5.22
C ALA A 200 -1.81 -10.43 4.81
N VAL A 201 -2.20 -11.43 5.60
CA VAL A 201 -3.40 -12.24 5.34
C VAL A 201 -4.68 -11.40 5.43
N LYS A 202 -4.78 -10.53 6.43
CA LYS A 202 -5.91 -9.60 6.57
C LYS A 202 -6.01 -8.64 5.38
N ALA A 203 -4.88 -8.07 4.95
CA ALA A 203 -4.83 -7.18 3.79
C ALA A 203 -5.29 -7.90 2.51
N TYR A 204 -4.91 -9.16 2.33
CA TYR A 204 -5.34 -9.96 1.19
C TYR A 204 -6.83 -10.32 1.24
N ARG A 205 -7.37 -10.70 2.41
CA ARG A 205 -8.81 -10.96 2.55
C ARG A 205 -9.64 -9.72 2.19
N GLN A 206 -9.26 -8.56 2.68
CA GLN A 206 -9.91 -7.30 2.34
C GLN A 206 -9.83 -6.98 0.83
N HIS A 207 -8.74 -7.37 0.18
CA HIS A 207 -8.62 -7.26 -1.28
C HIS A 207 -9.60 -8.20 -2.00
N GLN A 208 -9.70 -9.46 -1.56
CA GLN A 208 -10.62 -10.46 -2.12
C GLN A 208 -12.09 -10.04 -1.96
N GLU A 209 -12.48 -9.52 -0.78
CA GLU A 209 -13.84 -9.01 -0.51
C GLU A 209 -14.26 -7.85 -1.44
N ARG A 210 -13.30 -7.05 -1.93
CA ARG A 210 -13.57 -5.91 -2.82
C ARG A 210 -13.63 -6.28 -4.30
N GLN A 211 -12.86 -7.28 -4.72
CA GLN A 211 -12.76 -7.69 -6.12
C GLN A 211 -13.72 -8.84 -6.45
N GLY A 212 -14.18 -9.60 -5.46
CA GLY A 212 -15.10 -10.73 -5.64
C GLY A 212 -14.49 -11.92 -6.38
N GLU A 213 -13.18 -11.93 -6.62
CA GLU A 213 -12.50 -12.91 -7.45
C GLU A 213 -11.77 -13.94 -6.56
N GLU A 214 -12.15 -15.22 -6.68
CA GLU A 214 -11.43 -16.33 -6.04
C GLU A 214 -10.16 -16.65 -6.84
N MET A 215 -9.01 -16.49 -6.20
CA MET A 215 -7.71 -16.80 -6.79
C MET A 215 -7.23 -18.20 -6.38
N SER A 216 -6.28 -18.75 -7.13
CA SER A 216 -5.72 -20.07 -6.82
C SER A 216 -4.97 -20.06 -5.48
N HIS A 217 -5.07 -21.16 -4.72
CA HIS A 217 -4.46 -21.28 -3.38
C HIS A 217 -2.96 -20.98 -3.39
N GLY A 218 -2.25 -21.42 -4.43
CA GLY A 218 -0.82 -21.14 -4.60
C GLY A 218 -0.53 -19.66 -4.79
N PHE A 219 -1.35 -18.96 -5.54
CA PHE A 219 -1.21 -17.51 -5.73
C PHE A 219 -1.50 -16.74 -4.43
N ILE A 220 -2.50 -17.17 -3.66
CA ILE A 220 -2.85 -16.57 -2.36
C ILE A 220 -1.68 -16.69 -1.38
N LYS A 221 -1.14 -17.90 -1.22
CA LYS A 221 0.02 -18.19 -0.35
C LYS A 221 1.23 -17.34 -0.72
N GLN A 222 1.60 -17.32 -2.00
CA GLN A 222 2.72 -16.52 -2.48
C GLN A 222 2.49 -15.02 -2.28
N SER A 223 1.26 -14.55 -2.50
CA SER A 223 0.90 -13.15 -2.31
C SER A 223 1.07 -12.74 -0.85
N VAL A 224 0.45 -13.44 0.10
CA VAL A 224 0.53 -13.09 1.52
C VAL A 224 1.96 -13.24 2.06
N ALA A 225 2.74 -14.22 1.59
CA ALA A 225 4.15 -14.36 1.96
C ALA A 225 4.98 -13.16 1.47
N ALA A 226 4.74 -12.69 0.24
CA ALA A 226 5.39 -11.49 -0.28
C ALA A 226 4.98 -10.23 0.51
N LEU A 227 3.71 -10.10 0.89
CA LEU A 227 3.24 -8.97 1.72
C LEU A 227 3.90 -9.00 3.11
N ALA A 228 4.00 -10.18 3.73
CA ALA A 228 4.60 -10.35 5.04
C ALA A 228 6.10 -10.04 5.03
N ALA A 229 6.82 -10.47 3.99
CA ALA A 229 8.23 -10.14 3.80
C ALA A 229 8.45 -8.62 3.65
N ALA A 230 7.61 -7.93 2.88
CA ALA A 230 7.68 -6.49 2.70
C ALA A 230 7.43 -5.73 4.02
N GLU A 231 6.52 -6.23 4.86
CA GLU A 231 6.25 -5.63 6.16
C GLU A 231 7.42 -5.83 7.14
N ILE A 232 8.07 -7.00 7.12
CA ILE A 232 9.28 -7.22 7.91
C ILE A 232 10.43 -6.29 7.48
N VAL A 233 10.57 -6.00 6.19
CA VAL A 233 11.57 -5.03 5.72
C VAL A 233 11.39 -3.68 6.41
N LYS A 234 10.14 -3.20 6.49
CA LYS A 234 9.79 -1.95 7.17
C LYS A 234 10.03 -2.02 8.68
N LEU A 235 9.55 -3.07 9.35
CA LEU A 235 9.74 -3.24 10.80
C LEU A 235 11.22 -3.38 11.18
N ALA A 236 12.01 -4.05 10.35
CA ALA A 236 13.45 -4.18 10.55
C ALA A 236 14.17 -2.82 10.49
N GLU A 237 13.75 -1.94 9.57
CA GLU A 237 14.30 -0.58 9.46
C GLU A 237 13.90 0.29 10.67
N GLU A 238 12.65 0.21 11.10
CA GLU A 238 12.13 0.96 12.25
C GLU A 238 12.80 0.55 13.58
N HIS A 239 13.15 -0.74 13.72
CA HIS A 239 13.79 -1.29 14.90
C HIS A 239 15.33 -1.38 14.80
N ASN A 240 15.94 -0.86 13.72
CA ASN A 240 17.38 -0.95 13.44
C ASN A 240 17.95 -2.37 13.54
N TRP A 241 17.24 -3.35 13.01
CA TRP A 241 17.66 -4.75 13.01
C TRP A 241 18.91 -4.98 12.16
N SER A 242 19.73 -5.92 12.60
CA SER A 242 20.82 -6.45 11.79
C SER A 242 20.26 -7.19 10.57
N ARG A 243 21.13 -7.38 9.56
CA ARG A 243 20.79 -8.15 8.37
C ARG A 243 20.30 -9.56 8.71
N ASP A 244 20.96 -10.24 9.65
CA ASP A 244 20.60 -11.60 10.05
C ASP A 244 19.24 -11.65 10.75
N GLN A 245 18.94 -10.63 11.58
CA GLN A 245 17.64 -10.50 12.26
C GLN A 245 16.50 -10.26 11.26
N LYS A 246 16.73 -9.40 10.27
CA LYS A 246 15.81 -9.15 9.15
C LYS A 246 15.58 -10.40 8.30
N ASP A 247 16.65 -11.10 7.92
CA ASP A 247 16.58 -12.29 7.09
C ASP A 247 15.85 -13.44 7.82
N GLN A 248 16.10 -13.59 9.12
CA GLN A 248 15.39 -14.56 9.95
C GLN A 248 13.90 -14.23 10.06
N ALA A 249 13.56 -13.00 10.45
CA ALA A 249 12.17 -12.58 10.61
C ALA A 249 11.39 -12.64 9.29
N THR A 250 12.06 -12.40 8.16
CA THR A 250 11.44 -12.49 6.82
C THR A 250 11.01 -13.92 6.52
N ARG A 251 11.89 -14.91 6.76
CA ARG A 251 11.54 -16.33 6.57
C ARG A 251 10.41 -16.75 7.49
N GLU A 252 10.46 -16.33 8.76
CA GLU A 252 9.42 -16.63 9.75
C GLU A 252 8.06 -16.03 9.35
N ALA A 253 8.04 -14.78 8.87
CA ALA A 253 6.82 -14.11 8.44
C ALA A 253 6.23 -14.72 7.16
N GLN A 254 7.07 -15.13 6.21
CA GLN A 254 6.62 -15.82 4.99
C GLN A 254 5.94 -17.16 5.32
N GLN A 255 6.59 -17.99 6.14
CA GLN A 255 6.04 -19.29 6.56
C GLN A 255 4.73 -19.12 7.35
N ALA A 256 4.69 -18.19 8.30
CA ALA A 256 3.49 -17.90 9.06
C ALA A 256 2.36 -17.39 8.16
N ALA A 257 2.65 -16.55 7.16
CA ALA A 257 1.62 -16.01 6.27
C ALA A 257 0.96 -17.11 5.42
N GLU A 258 1.73 -18.07 4.91
CA GLU A 258 1.19 -19.21 4.16
C GLU A 258 0.30 -20.11 5.04
N GLN A 259 0.72 -20.34 6.28
CA GLN A 259 -0.06 -21.11 7.27
C GLN A 259 -1.37 -20.40 7.61
N TYR A 260 -1.29 -19.09 7.90
CA TYR A 260 -2.44 -18.26 8.21
C TYR A 260 -3.41 -18.17 7.05
N ALA A 261 -2.93 -18.03 5.81
CA ALA A 261 -3.78 -18.05 4.62
C ALA A 261 -4.49 -19.40 4.43
N SER A 262 -3.81 -20.52 4.66
CA SER A 262 -4.44 -21.86 4.55
C SER A 262 -5.64 -21.97 5.48
N ARG A 263 -5.48 -21.50 6.73
CA ARG A 263 -6.57 -21.43 7.70
C ARG A 263 -7.66 -20.43 7.29
N GLU A 264 -7.26 -19.22 6.92
CA GLU A 264 -8.14 -18.08 6.72
C GLU A 264 -9.08 -18.26 5.53
N PHE A 265 -8.55 -18.82 4.46
CA PHE A 265 -9.28 -19.03 3.22
C PHE A 265 -9.80 -20.48 3.07
N ARG A 266 -9.61 -21.31 4.11
CA ARG A 266 -10.13 -22.68 4.25
C ARG A 266 -9.75 -23.59 3.06
N PHE A 267 -8.45 -23.68 2.80
CA PHE A 267 -7.88 -24.60 1.80
C PHE A 267 -7.37 -25.88 2.44
#